data_AF-A0A976QUX1-F1
#
_entry.id   AF-A0A976QUX1-F1
#
_cell.length_a   1.000
_cell.length_b   1.000
_cell.length_c   1.000
_cell.angle_alpha   90.00
_cell.angle_beta   90.00
_cell.angle_gamma   90.00
#
_symmetry.space_group_name_H-M   'P 1'
#
loop_
_entity.id
_entity.type
_entity.pdbx_description
1 polymer ?
#
loop_
_entity_poly.entity_id
_entity_poly.type
_entity_poly.pdbx_seq_one_letter_code
_entity_poly.pdbx_strand_id
1 'polypeptide(L)'
;MSDDLAKSTVVVILDQRDEEVVGFDFVSLPEANKVSGIWNLEPGAHFMYIKTKEEEERRLGEFVYLKKGEIRVYRRVEAEEGTLFKQVEEYSNQNYKESIIMGHLKNKMSKIPENLSQLWSNITDCINSELILKLRPINKVIKSQTVTHQMFEQFGSETDKRKEKDIWNATIRVELSDTEDDESKTMEEYKQIANNIRSFRNSIDLNELRGEKKSVSPERSCQIDETVEEDYTPICYSDIPVSDSRINRFKEITPEMLTSMHMDTSYVLDSVSENYEGNKDGFKVNEFKNKYMYVLGELQYSFILFLLCFNFESLQHYKKLLRAFCNAESTIIKNQELVLRLLKTLKYHVEIWDEEHDVYQKDDFLTHSLGSLREIIVDNEKDLEYCRNEYKQLDSSFKLKFGISLDDLDVINNNYV
;
A
#
# COMPACT_ATOMS: atom_id res chain seq x y z
N MET A 1 29.49 14.36 -3.59
CA MET A 1 28.28 15.20 -3.43
C MET A 1 27.83 15.89 -4.72
N SER A 2 28.63 16.71 -5.43
CA SER A 2 28.11 17.44 -6.61
C SER A 2 27.69 16.55 -7.78
N ASP A 3 28.44 15.48 -8.07
CA ASP A 3 28.19 14.62 -9.24
C ASP A 3 27.08 13.59 -8.99
N ASP A 4 26.91 13.16 -7.74
CA ASP A 4 25.87 12.21 -7.34
C ASP A 4 24.50 12.90 -7.36
N LEU A 5 24.40 14.08 -6.75
CA LEU A 5 23.15 14.86 -6.71
C LEU A 5 22.70 15.33 -8.10
N ALA A 6 23.64 15.58 -9.02
CA ALA A 6 23.33 15.96 -10.40
C ALA A 6 22.66 14.83 -11.21
N LYS A 7 22.79 13.57 -10.77
CA LYS A 7 22.17 12.39 -11.39
C LYS A 7 21.01 11.82 -10.57
N SER A 8 20.91 12.20 -9.29
CA SER A 8 19.83 11.79 -8.39
C SER A 8 18.50 12.42 -8.77
N THR A 9 17.43 11.68 -8.52
CA THR A 9 16.07 12.23 -8.47
C THR A 9 15.91 12.95 -7.12
N VAL A 10 15.33 14.15 -7.13
CA VAL A 10 15.26 15.05 -5.98
C VAL A 10 13.85 15.62 -5.85
N VAL A 11 13.35 15.66 -4.61
CA VAL A 11 12.13 16.38 -4.25
C VAL A 11 12.47 17.46 -3.23
N VAL A 12 11.94 18.66 -3.43
CA VAL A 12 12.00 19.76 -2.46
C VAL A 12 10.58 20.13 -2.06
N ILE A 13 10.34 20.25 -0.77
CA ILE A 13 9.07 20.65 -0.18
C ILE A 13 9.27 22.01 0.50
N LEU A 14 8.41 22.96 0.16
CA LEU A 14 8.43 24.33 0.66
C LEU A 14 7.27 24.58 1.62
N ASP A 15 7.51 25.47 2.58
CA ASP A 15 6.50 26.05 3.46
C ASP A 15 5.73 25.00 4.30
N GLN A 16 6.43 24.01 4.87
CA GLN A 16 5.82 23.08 5.83
C GLN A 16 5.31 23.84 7.05
N ARG A 17 4.11 23.47 7.53
CA ARG A 17 3.47 24.10 8.69
C ARG A 17 3.97 23.53 10.00
N ASP A 18 3.99 24.34 11.05
CA ASP A 18 4.55 23.99 12.36
C ASP A 18 3.76 22.89 13.08
N GLU A 19 2.45 22.83 12.83
CA GLU A 19 1.50 21.85 13.37
C GLU A 19 1.48 20.52 12.60
N GLU A 20 2.20 20.43 11.46
CA GLU A 20 2.19 19.27 10.57
C GLU A 20 3.55 18.55 10.52
N VAL A 21 3.50 17.22 10.40
CA VAL A 21 4.63 16.38 10.01
C VAL A 21 4.43 15.94 8.58
N VAL A 22 5.32 16.37 7.69
CA VAL A 22 5.36 15.91 6.31
C VAL A 22 6.12 14.59 6.24
N GLY A 23 5.49 13.59 5.62
CA GLY A 23 6.09 12.31 5.30
C GLY A 23 6.23 12.11 3.79
N PHE A 24 7.19 11.26 3.46
CA PHE A 24 7.52 10.88 2.10
C PHE A 24 7.84 9.40 2.12
N ASP A 25 7.08 8.58 1.40
CA ASP A 25 7.24 7.12 1.37
C ASP A 25 7.24 6.50 2.80
N PHE A 26 8.38 5.99 3.27
CA PHE A 26 8.57 5.41 4.60
C PHE A 26 9.22 6.35 5.62
N VAL A 27 9.50 7.59 5.23
CA VAL A 27 10.22 8.55 6.08
C VAL A 27 9.33 9.71 6.48
N SER A 28 9.69 10.35 7.59
CA SER A 28 9.14 11.66 7.95
C SER A 28 10.25 12.69 8.09
N LEU A 29 9.92 13.92 7.70
CA LEU A 29 10.77 15.07 7.92
C LEU A 29 10.64 15.49 9.40
N PRO A 30 11.76 15.71 10.10
CA PRO A 30 11.80 15.82 11.57
C PRO A 30 11.21 17.14 12.07
N GLU A 31 11.36 18.22 11.31
CA GLU A 31 10.98 19.57 11.73
C GLU A 31 10.25 20.31 10.62
N ALA A 32 9.31 21.17 11.03
CA ALA A 32 8.65 22.09 10.13
C ALA A 32 9.68 23.10 9.62
N ASN A 33 9.94 23.02 8.33
CA ASN A 33 10.99 23.78 7.68
C ASN A 33 10.40 24.56 6.51
N LYS A 34 10.88 25.80 6.34
CA LYS A 34 10.55 26.60 5.15
C LYS A 34 10.98 25.91 3.86
N VAL A 35 12.04 25.10 3.93
CA VAL A 35 12.54 24.30 2.81
C VAL A 35 13.11 23.00 3.34
N SER A 36 12.61 21.88 2.84
CA SER A 36 13.11 20.53 3.10
C SER A 36 13.35 19.82 1.78
N GLY A 37 14.53 19.25 1.59
CA GLY A 37 14.89 18.53 0.38
C GLY A 37 15.16 17.06 0.68
N ILE A 38 14.77 16.19 -0.25
CA ILE A 38 14.92 14.75 -0.18
C ILE A 38 15.60 14.31 -1.47
N TRP A 39 16.67 13.52 -1.36
CA TRP A 39 17.39 13.00 -2.52
C TRP A 39 17.75 11.52 -2.36
N ASN A 40 18.34 10.95 -3.41
CA ASN A 40 18.57 9.51 -3.59
C ASN A 40 17.28 8.70 -3.80
N LEU A 41 16.33 9.30 -4.52
CA LEU A 41 15.05 8.68 -4.88
C LEU A 41 15.20 7.86 -6.18
N GLU A 42 14.69 6.63 -6.16
CA GLU A 42 14.49 5.86 -7.39
C GLU A 42 13.40 6.49 -8.26
N PRO A 43 13.42 6.35 -9.59
CA PRO A 43 12.32 6.82 -10.43
C PRO A 43 11.08 5.92 -10.25
N GLY A 44 9.90 6.53 -10.25
CA GLY A 44 8.63 5.81 -10.09
C GLY A 44 7.61 6.57 -9.26
N ALA A 45 6.64 5.83 -8.71
CA ALA A 45 5.65 6.37 -7.80
C ALA A 45 6.26 6.65 -6.42
N HIS A 46 5.85 7.76 -5.82
CA HIS A 46 6.16 8.14 -4.44
C HIS A 46 4.91 8.66 -3.76
N PHE A 47 4.85 8.54 -2.44
CA PHE A 47 3.69 8.95 -1.67
C PHE A 47 4.06 10.08 -0.71
N MET A 48 3.49 11.26 -0.94
CA MET A 48 3.65 12.41 -0.06
C MET A 48 2.45 12.48 0.87
N TYR A 49 2.68 12.67 2.17
CA TYR A 49 1.59 12.77 3.12
C TYR A 49 1.88 13.78 4.23
N ILE A 50 0.83 14.23 4.89
CA ILE A 50 0.87 15.05 6.09
C ILE A 50 0.14 14.34 7.22
N LYS A 51 0.61 14.57 8.44
CA LYS A 51 0.01 14.14 9.71
C LYS A 51 -0.02 15.37 10.62
N THR A 52 -1.15 15.63 11.28
CA THR A 52 -1.21 16.68 12.30
C THR A 52 -0.50 16.19 13.57
N LYS A 53 0.24 17.07 14.25
CA LYS A 53 0.93 16.71 15.51
C LYS A 53 -0.06 16.42 16.65
N GLU A 54 -1.22 17.07 16.63
CA GLU A 54 -2.28 16.92 17.63
C GLU A 54 -3.13 15.67 17.37
N GLU A 55 -3.63 15.54 16.13
CA GLU A 55 -4.34 14.36 15.67
C GLU A 55 -3.35 13.45 14.98
N GLU A 56 -2.68 12.62 15.78
CA GLU A 56 -1.77 11.66 15.19
C GLU A 56 -2.50 10.83 14.12
N GLU A 57 -3.73 10.45 14.42
CA GLU A 57 -4.56 9.48 13.71
C GLU A 57 -4.94 9.87 12.26
N ARG A 58 -4.94 11.17 11.94
CA ARG A 58 -5.40 11.64 10.63
C ARG A 58 -4.23 11.87 9.68
N ARG A 59 -4.26 11.17 8.55
CA ARG A 59 -3.29 11.35 7.46
C ARG A 59 -3.97 11.74 6.18
N LEU A 60 -3.38 12.72 5.52
CA LEU A 60 -3.77 13.15 4.20
C LEU A 60 -2.58 12.92 3.28
N GLY A 61 -2.77 12.29 2.13
CA GLY A 61 -1.67 12.08 1.20
C GLY A 61 -2.07 12.11 -0.26
N GLU A 62 -1.07 12.21 -1.12
CA GLU A 62 -1.21 12.19 -2.56
C GLU A 62 0.00 11.49 -3.21
N PHE A 63 -0.25 10.74 -4.27
CA PHE A 63 0.82 10.12 -5.06
C PHE A 63 1.42 11.11 -6.05
N VAL A 64 2.73 11.03 -6.21
CA VAL A 64 3.49 11.73 -7.25
C VAL A 64 4.32 10.70 -8.03
N TYR A 65 4.62 11.00 -9.29
CA TYR A 65 5.43 10.10 -10.13
C TYR A 65 6.68 10.80 -10.63
N LEU A 66 7.87 10.37 -10.23
CA LEU A 66 9.15 11.02 -10.53
C LEU A 66 9.89 10.30 -11.67
N LYS A 67 10.43 11.07 -12.61
CA LYS A 67 11.31 10.57 -13.66
C LYS A 67 12.77 10.54 -13.19
N LYS A 68 13.58 9.70 -13.81
CA LYS A 68 15.00 9.57 -13.49
C LYS A 68 15.74 10.91 -13.63
N GLY A 69 16.41 11.34 -12.57
CA GLY A 69 17.16 12.60 -12.53
C GLY A 69 16.27 13.85 -12.55
N GLU A 70 14.98 13.68 -12.29
CA GLU A 70 14.05 14.80 -12.18
C GLU A 70 14.23 15.50 -10.83
N ILE A 71 14.15 16.83 -10.85
CA ILE A 71 14.08 17.65 -9.65
C ILE A 71 12.69 18.27 -9.63
N ARG A 72 11.91 17.97 -8.59
CA ARG A 72 10.58 18.57 -8.39
C ARG A 72 10.52 19.39 -7.13
N VAL A 73 9.87 20.54 -7.24
CA VAL A 73 9.63 21.43 -6.10
C VAL A 73 8.13 21.53 -5.88
N TYR A 74 7.72 21.22 -4.66
CA TYR A 74 6.36 21.25 -4.19
C TYR A 74 6.25 22.29 -3.08
N ARG A 75 5.14 23.04 -3.06
CA ARG A 75 4.81 23.97 -1.98
C ARG A 75 3.57 23.45 -1.26
N ARG A 76 3.62 23.37 0.06
CA ARG A 76 2.46 23.06 0.89
C ARG A 76 1.40 24.16 0.69
N VAL A 77 0.18 23.78 0.33
CA VAL A 77 -0.92 24.71 0.08
C VAL A 77 -1.51 25.20 1.41
N GLU A 78 -1.90 26.47 1.51
CA GLU A 78 -2.53 27.05 2.71
C GLU A 78 -4.00 26.63 2.89
N ALA A 79 -4.70 26.38 1.79
CA ALA A 79 -6.08 25.88 1.83
C ALA A 79 -6.15 24.49 2.48
N GLU A 80 -7.18 24.27 3.29
CA GLU A 80 -7.51 22.97 3.89
C GLU A 80 -8.24 22.05 2.89
N GLU A 81 -8.80 22.63 1.83
CA GLU A 81 -9.50 21.93 0.75
C GLU A 81 -8.67 21.88 -0.55
N GLY A 82 -8.78 20.77 -1.27
CA GLY A 82 -8.07 20.54 -2.53
C GLY A 82 -6.71 19.85 -2.32
N THR A 83 -5.79 20.01 -3.26
CA THR A 83 -4.47 19.34 -3.24
C THR A 83 -3.60 19.81 -2.08
N LEU A 84 -2.84 18.87 -1.50
CA LEU A 84 -1.97 19.16 -0.36
C LEU A 84 -0.74 19.95 -0.79
N PHE A 85 -0.18 19.57 -1.94
CA PHE A 85 1.05 20.15 -2.46
C PHE A 85 0.87 20.65 -3.89
N LYS A 86 1.22 21.92 -4.11
CA LYS A 86 1.25 22.52 -5.44
C LYS A 86 2.66 22.43 -6.02
N GLN A 87 2.78 21.79 -7.18
CA GLN A 87 4.05 21.82 -7.92
C GLN A 87 4.37 23.26 -8.36
N VAL A 88 5.59 23.70 -8.10
CA VAL A 88 6.06 25.05 -8.41
C VAL A 88 6.91 25.01 -9.68
N GLU A 89 6.28 25.31 -10.82
CA GLU A 89 6.92 25.21 -12.14
C GLU A 89 8.06 26.22 -12.36
N GLU A 90 8.10 27.33 -11.62
CA GLU A 90 9.17 28.33 -11.70
C GLU A 90 10.56 27.73 -11.38
N TYR A 91 10.58 26.69 -10.54
CA TYR A 91 11.80 25.97 -10.16
C TYR A 91 12.16 24.81 -11.10
N SER A 92 11.39 24.59 -12.16
CA SER A 92 11.73 23.61 -13.23
C SER A 92 12.92 24.08 -14.09
N ASN A 93 13.31 25.34 -13.96
CA ASN A 93 14.29 26.02 -14.81
C ASN A 93 15.73 25.62 -14.46
N GLN A 94 16.59 25.48 -15.47
CA GLN A 94 17.95 24.92 -15.34
C GLN A 94 18.84 25.68 -14.33
N ASN A 95 18.69 27.01 -14.23
CA ASN A 95 19.48 27.85 -13.33
C ASN A 95 19.19 27.58 -11.84
N TYR A 96 18.00 27.11 -11.49
CA TYR A 96 17.63 26.81 -10.11
C TYR A 96 18.06 25.40 -9.69
N LYS A 97 18.17 24.47 -10.65
CA LYS A 97 18.81 23.16 -10.43
C LYS A 97 20.24 23.34 -9.94
N GLU A 98 21.01 24.22 -10.59
CA GLU A 98 22.36 24.56 -10.16
C GLU A 98 22.38 25.15 -8.75
N SER A 99 21.43 26.03 -8.38
CA SER A 99 21.33 26.58 -7.01
C SER A 99 20.97 25.55 -5.93
N ILE A 100 20.08 24.60 -6.24
CA ILE A 100 19.74 23.46 -5.36
C ILE A 100 20.97 22.55 -5.20
N ILE A 101 21.65 22.23 -6.31
CA ILE A 101 22.80 21.33 -6.36
C ILE A 101 24.07 21.96 -5.75
N MET A 102 24.29 23.26 -5.92
CA MET A 102 25.56 23.94 -5.62
C MET A 102 25.65 24.56 -4.22
N GLY A 103 24.61 24.43 -3.37
CA GLY A 103 24.82 24.58 -1.92
C GLY A 103 23.81 25.39 -1.10
N HIS A 104 22.81 26.04 -1.70
CA HIS A 104 21.83 26.80 -0.90
C HIS A 104 20.95 25.93 0.02
N LEU A 105 20.82 24.64 -0.31
CA LEU A 105 20.10 23.65 0.49
C LEU A 105 21.01 22.64 1.18
N LYS A 106 22.34 22.82 1.19
CA LYS A 106 23.28 21.78 1.65
C LYS A 106 22.95 21.20 3.04
N ASN A 107 22.43 22.03 3.96
CA ASN A 107 22.04 21.62 5.32
C ASN A 107 20.52 21.42 5.50
N LYS A 108 19.80 21.27 4.38
CA LYS A 108 18.34 21.08 4.31
C LYS A 108 17.99 19.93 3.37
N MET A 109 18.99 19.14 2.96
CA MET A 109 18.86 18.02 2.04
C MET A 109 19.08 16.73 2.82
N SER A 110 18.02 15.99 3.06
CA SER A 110 18.09 14.67 3.67
C SER A 110 18.25 13.60 2.59
N LYS A 111 19.22 12.71 2.79
CA LYS A 111 19.46 11.57 1.89
C LYS A 111 18.56 10.41 2.29
N ILE A 112 17.78 9.87 1.36
CA ILE A 112 17.11 8.58 1.57
C ILE A 112 18.15 7.47 1.48
N PRO A 113 18.24 6.59 2.47
CA PRO A 113 19.15 5.45 2.41
C PRO A 113 18.81 4.50 1.27
N GLU A 114 19.85 3.97 0.61
CA GLU A 114 19.73 3.22 -0.65
C GLU A 114 18.83 1.99 -0.52
N ASN A 115 18.94 1.26 0.60
CA ASN A 115 18.09 0.12 0.92
C ASN A 115 16.61 0.51 1.00
N LEU A 116 16.28 1.67 1.56
CA LEU A 116 14.91 2.13 1.71
C LEU A 116 14.33 2.62 0.37
N SER A 117 15.13 3.37 -0.39
CA SER A 117 14.78 3.81 -1.75
C SER A 117 14.51 2.62 -2.66
N GLN A 118 15.36 1.60 -2.59
CA GLN A 118 15.22 0.38 -3.37
C GLN A 118 14.02 -0.47 -2.92
N LEU A 119 13.76 -0.55 -1.61
CA LEU A 119 12.58 -1.24 -1.07
C LEU A 119 11.30 -0.57 -1.57
N TRP A 120 11.20 0.76 -1.45
CA TRP A 120 10.06 1.52 -1.94
C TRP A 120 9.83 1.29 -3.44
N SER A 121 10.89 1.44 -4.24
CA SER A 121 10.83 1.17 -5.68
C SER A 121 10.32 -0.24 -6.00
N ASN A 122 10.70 -1.25 -5.20
CA ASN A 122 10.29 -2.63 -5.42
C ASN A 122 8.83 -2.92 -5.08
N ILE A 123 8.23 -2.19 -4.13
CA ILE A 123 6.83 -2.41 -3.72
C ILE A 123 5.83 -1.56 -4.51
N THR A 124 6.33 -0.55 -5.24
CA THR A 124 5.51 0.33 -6.09
C THR A 124 5.86 0.19 -7.58
N ASP A 125 6.52 -0.89 -7.99
CA ASP A 125 7.08 -1.03 -9.35
C ASP A 125 6.02 -1.17 -10.48
N CYS A 126 4.77 -1.49 -10.13
CA CYS A 126 3.62 -1.49 -11.04
C CYS A 126 2.73 -0.25 -10.89
N ILE A 127 3.01 0.64 -9.93
CA ILE A 127 2.28 1.90 -9.79
C ILE A 127 2.89 2.93 -10.73
N ASN A 128 2.18 3.25 -11.81
CA ASN A 128 2.66 4.19 -12.81
C ASN A 128 1.85 5.50 -12.87
N SER A 129 2.34 6.46 -13.65
CA SER A 129 1.72 7.78 -13.75
C SER A 129 0.28 7.74 -14.28
N GLU A 130 0.00 6.83 -15.22
CA GLU A 130 -1.34 6.63 -15.78
C GLU A 130 -2.28 6.05 -14.71
N LEU A 131 -1.82 5.07 -13.95
CA LEU A 131 -2.59 4.45 -12.87
C LEU A 131 -2.90 5.44 -11.75
N ILE A 132 -1.90 6.22 -11.30
CA ILE A 132 -2.09 7.28 -10.31
C ILE A 132 -3.16 8.27 -10.74
N LEU A 133 -3.13 8.70 -12.01
CA LEU A 133 -4.11 9.65 -12.54
C LEU A 133 -5.52 9.07 -12.60
N LYS A 134 -5.65 7.76 -12.83
CA LYS A 134 -6.93 7.06 -12.91
C LYS A 134 -7.54 6.80 -11.53
N LEU A 135 -6.74 6.32 -10.57
CA LEU A 135 -7.22 5.89 -9.25
C LEU A 135 -7.40 7.05 -8.27
N ARG A 136 -6.66 8.16 -8.42
CA ARG A 136 -6.70 9.25 -7.44
C ARG A 136 -8.12 9.85 -7.30
N PRO A 137 -8.51 10.29 -6.09
CA PRO A 137 -9.73 11.05 -5.90
C PRO A 137 -9.75 12.35 -6.72
N ILE A 138 -10.94 12.90 -6.97
CA ILE A 138 -11.12 14.15 -7.73
C ILE A 138 -10.38 15.33 -7.08
N ASN A 139 -10.44 15.44 -5.75
CA ASN A 139 -9.72 16.46 -4.99
C ASN A 139 -8.21 16.17 -4.87
N LYS A 140 -7.74 15.02 -5.39
CA LYS A 140 -6.38 14.47 -5.35
C LYS A 140 -5.88 14.02 -3.98
N VAL A 141 -6.67 14.21 -2.93
CA VAL A 141 -6.26 13.95 -1.55
C VAL A 141 -6.90 12.68 -1.04
N ILE A 142 -6.04 11.79 -0.57
CA ILE A 142 -6.42 10.53 0.02
C ILE A 142 -6.44 10.73 1.53
N LYS A 143 -7.62 10.56 2.13
CA LYS A 143 -7.82 10.68 3.57
C LYS A 143 -7.67 9.30 4.23
N SER A 144 -7.04 9.26 5.40
CA SER A 144 -7.21 8.14 6.33
C SER A 144 -8.68 8.00 6.67
N GLN A 145 -9.21 6.78 6.62
CA GLN A 145 -10.59 6.49 6.99
C GLN A 145 -10.57 5.53 8.17
N THR A 146 -10.75 6.08 9.38
CA THR A 146 -11.08 5.26 10.55
C THR A 146 -12.51 4.76 10.38
N VAL A 147 -12.74 3.50 10.74
CA VAL A 147 -14.06 2.88 10.57
C VAL A 147 -15.05 3.58 11.50
N THR A 148 -16.00 4.34 10.95
CA THR A 148 -17.10 4.86 11.76
C THR A 148 -18.00 3.70 12.18
N HIS A 149 -18.61 3.80 13.37
CA HIS A 149 -19.52 2.79 13.92
C HIS A 149 -20.68 2.45 12.95
N GLN A 150 -21.03 3.37 12.04
CA GLN A 150 -22.03 3.19 10.99
C GLN A 150 -21.54 2.35 9.79
N MET A 151 -20.27 2.50 9.38
CA MET A 151 -19.66 1.62 8.37
C MET A 151 -19.51 0.18 8.90
N PHE A 152 -19.26 0.05 10.21
CA PHE A 152 -19.25 -1.24 10.91
C PHE A 152 -20.59 -1.99 10.83
N GLU A 153 -21.72 -1.27 10.84
CA GLU A 153 -23.06 -1.86 10.76
C GLU A 153 -23.51 -2.15 9.32
N GLN A 154 -23.06 -1.36 8.34
CA GLN A 154 -23.47 -1.49 6.93
C GLN A 154 -22.75 -2.63 6.17
N PHE A 155 -21.51 -2.97 6.55
CA PHE A 155 -20.71 -4.01 5.88
C PHE A 155 -20.82 -5.41 6.50
N GLY A 156 -21.77 -5.60 7.43
CA GLY A 156 -22.21 -6.92 7.86
C GLY A 156 -21.53 -7.46 9.11
N SER A 157 -22.36 -7.96 10.01
CA SER A 157 -22.01 -8.64 11.24
C SER A 157 -21.13 -9.87 11.00
N GLU A 158 -19.84 -9.76 11.26
CA GLU A 158 -19.01 -10.83 11.85
C GLU A 158 -17.73 -10.21 12.44
N THR A 159 -17.89 -9.76 13.68
CA THR A 159 -16.84 -9.47 14.69
C THR A 159 -15.46 -9.01 14.23
N ASP A 160 -15.33 -7.72 13.92
CA ASP A 160 -14.07 -6.99 14.11
C ASP A 160 -14.14 -6.23 15.46
N LYS A 161 -13.27 -6.57 16.41
CA LYS A 161 -13.25 -6.06 17.80
C LYS A 161 -11.95 -5.34 18.13
N ARG A 162 -11.36 -4.64 17.16
CA ARG A 162 -10.14 -3.83 17.40
C ARG A 162 -10.47 -2.64 18.32
N LYS A 163 -9.59 -2.33 19.27
CA LYS A 163 -9.55 -1.02 19.93
C LYS A 163 -8.68 -0.10 19.07
N GLU A 164 -9.16 1.13 18.87
CA GLU A 164 -8.62 2.20 18.01
C GLU A 164 -7.09 2.39 18.11
N LYS A 165 -6.54 2.18 19.31
CA LYS A 165 -5.13 2.39 19.64
C LYS A 165 -4.16 1.33 19.07
N ASP A 166 -4.65 0.12 18.77
CA ASP A 166 -3.82 -1.01 18.32
C ASP A 166 -3.66 -1.04 16.78
N ILE A 167 -4.46 -0.24 16.07
CA ILE A 167 -4.36 -0.06 14.60
C ILE A 167 -3.23 0.92 14.26
N TRP A 168 -2.80 1.76 15.20
CA TRP A 168 -2.22 3.06 14.89
C TRP A 168 -0.67 3.11 14.78
N ASN A 169 0.05 2.18 15.41
CA ASN A 169 1.51 2.26 15.56
C ASN A 169 2.34 1.61 14.43
N ALA A 170 1.71 1.07 13.38
CA ALA A 170 2.39 0.27 12.34
C ALA A 170 3.15 1.10 11.28
N THR A 171 3.08 2.44 11.31
CA THR A 171 3.93 3.23 10.41
C THR A 171 5.30 3.47 11.03
N ILE A 172 6.21 2.54 10.74
CA ILE A 172 7.65 2.74 10.86
C ILE A 172 8.01 4.12 10.30
N ARG A 173 8.65 4.98 11.10
CA ARG A 173 9.19 6.25 10.61
C ARG A 173 10.65 6.35 10.99
N VAL A 174 11.51 6.40 9.98
CA VAL A 174 12.83 7.00 10.14
C VAL A 174 12.62 8.50 10.09
N GLU A 175 12.89 9.18 11.19
CA GLU A 175 13.11 10.62 11.15
C GLU A 175 14.44 10.86 10.41
N LEU A 176 14.36 11.56 9.30
CA LEU A 176 15.56 11.94 8.57
C LEU A 176 16.29 13.05 9.34
N SER A 177 17.61 12.92 9.53
CA SER A 177 18.41 14.00 10.14
C SER A 177 19.12 14.85 9.08
N ASP A 178 19.34 16.13 9.38
CA ASP A 178 20.02 17.08 8.49
C ASP A 178 21.57 17.04 8.60
N THR A 179 22.13 16.17 9.44
CA THR A 179 23.58 16.07 9.66
C THR A 179 24.23 15.07 8.70
N GLU A 180 25.34 15.47 8.06
CA GLU A 180 26.15 14.60 7.19
C GLU A 180 26.56 13.30 7.93
N ASP A 181 25.90 12.22 7.53
CA ASP A 181 26.16 10.77 7.69
C ASP A 181 27.09 10.33 8.84
N ASP A 182 26.49 9.72 9.87
CA ASP A 182 27.09 8.55 10.52
C ASP A 182 26.45 7.32 9.85
N GLU A 183 27.09 6.77 8.81
CA GLU A 183 26.60 5.60 8.06
C GLU A 183 26.26 4.40 8.97
N SER A 184 26.82 4.36 10.18
CA SER A 184 26.51 3.36 11.19
C SER A 184 25.18 3.63 11.91
N LYS A 185 24.82 4.88 12.19
CA LYS A 185 23.56 5.19 12.90
C LYS A 185 22.34 4.83 12.08
N THR A 186 22.32 5.16 10.79
CA THR A 186 21.14 4.90 9.95
C THR A 186 20.98 3.39 9.69
N MET A 187 22.07 2.65 9.47
CA MET A 187 22.03 1.18 9.34
C MET A 187 21.61 0.48 10.64
N GLU A 188 22.11 0.94 11.80
CA GLU A 188 21.64 0.47 13.10
C GLU A 188 20.20 0.90 13.41
N GLU A 189 19.73 2.06 12.93
CA GLU A 189 18.34 2.51 12.98
C GLU A 189 17.44 1.68 12.05
N TYR A 190 17.90 1.26 10.88
CA TYR A 190 17.21 0.29 10.01
C TYR A 190 17.19 -1.11 10.60
N LYS A 191 18.29 -1.54 11.23
CA LYS A 191 18.29 -2.77 12.04
C LYS A 191 17.40 -2.61 13.26
N GLN A 192 17.28 -1.42 13.84
CA GLN A 192 16.33 -1.11 14.91
C GLN A 192 14.91 -1.00 14.37
N ILE A 193 14.64 -0.64 13.13
CA ILE A 193 13.32 -0.78 12.52
C ILE A 193 12.98 -2.26 12.42
N ALA A 194 13.89 -3.06 11.87
CA ALA A 194 13.76 -4.52 11.81
C ALA A 194 13.72 -5.17 13.21
N ASN A 195 14.36 -4.58 14.22
CA ASN A 195 14.41 -5.06 15.61
C ASN A 195 13.37 -4.42 16.55
N ASN A 196 12.73 -3.30 16.21
CA ASN A 196 11.66 -2.65 16.99
C ASN A 196 10.34 -3.36 16.72
N ILE A 197 10.16 -3.85 15.48
CA ILE A 197 9.26 -4.97 15.15
C ILE A 197 9.50 -6.16 16.11
N ARG A 198 10.74 -6.37 16.57
CA ARG A 198 11.14 -7.49 17.44
C ARG A 198 11.21 -7.16 18.94
N SER A 199 11.29 -5.89 19.36
CA SER A 199 11.58 -5.46 20.74
C SER A 199 10.36 -4.85 21.46
N PHE A 200 9.37 -4.31 20.73
CA PHE A 200 8.03 -4.04 21.28
C PHE A 200 7.41 -5.30 21.92
N ARG A 201 7.78 -6.46 21.35
CA ARG A 201 7.59 -7.84 21.83
C ARG A 201 7.87 -8.10 23.32
N ASN A 202 8.71 -7.31 23.99
CA ASN A 202 9.18 -7.60 25.35
C ASN A 202 8.71 -6.62 26.44
N SER A 203 7.98 -5.55 26.10
CA SER A 203 7.58 -4.52 27.09
C SER A 203 6.11 -4.59 27.54
N ILE A 204 5.36 -5.61 27.12
CA ILE A 204 3.95 -5.80 27.51
C ILE A 204 3.88 -6.83 28.65
N ASP A 205 3.56 -6.37 29.87
CA ASP A 205 3.25 -7.23 31.00
C ASP A 205 1.78 -7.70 30.91
N LEU A 206 1.60 -8.96 30.52
CA LEU A 206 0.31 -9.60 30.23
C LEU A 206 -0.61 -9.79 31.46
N ASN A 207 -0.17 -9.43 32.67
CA ASN A 207 -0.93 -9.69 33.89
C ASN A 207 -1.87 -8.56 34.33
N GLU A 208 -1.75 -7.33 33.82
CA GLU A 208 -2.61 -6.20 34.22
C GLU A 208 -3.94 -6.08 33.45
N LEU A 209 -4.15 -6.86 32.40
CA LEU A 209 -5.35 -6.74 31.53
C LEU A 209 -6.58 -7.52 32.01
N ARG A 210 -6.52 -8.19 33.18
CA ARG A 210 -7.65 -8.95 33.71
C ARG A 210 -8.51 -8.09 34.65
N GLY A 211 -9.17 -7.08 34.09
CA GLY A 211 -10.21 -6.29 34.75
C GLY A 211 -11.60 -6.98 34.67
N GLU A 212 -12.29 -7.06 35.80
CA GLU A 212 -13.56 -7.77 36.00
C GLU A 212 -14.72 -7.25 35.11
N LYS A 213 -15.47 -8.19 34.51
CA LYS A 213 -16.68 -7.91 33.74
C LYS A 213 -17.81 -7.42 34.67
N LYS A 214 -18.36 -6.23 34.41
CA LYS A 214 -19.72 -5.86 34.85
C LYS A 214 -20.61 -5.61 33.65
N SER A 215 -21.75 -6.30 33.65
CA SER A 215 -22.81 -6.24 32.66
C SER A 215 -23.68 -4.99 32.84
N VAL A 216 -23.88 -4.20 31.80
CA VAL A 216 -24.98 -3.23 31.70
C VAL A 216 -25.59 -3.32 30.30
N SER A 217 -26.91 -3.44 30.25
CA SER A 217 -27.77 -3.54 29.05
C SER A 217 -27.99 -2.18 28.36
N PRO A 218 -28.32 -2.14 27.05
CA PRO A 218 -28.40 -0.90 26.29
C PRO A 218 -29.80 -0.27 26.33
N GLU A 219 -29.87 1.04 26.57
CA GLU A 219 -31.06 1.86 26.28
C GLU A 219 -30.86 2.65 24.99
N ARG A 220 -31.87 2.57 24.11
CA ARG A 220 -31.94 3.21 22.80
C ARG A 220 -32.37 4.68 22.95
N SER A 221 -31.64 5.58 22.31
CA SER A 221 -32.22 6.81 21.74
C SER A 221 -31.44 7.20 20.49
N CYS A 222 -32.02 6.90 19.32
CA CYS A 222 -31.52 7.42 18.05
C CYS A 222 -31.83 8.91 17.97
N GLN A 223 -30.79 9.74 17.93
CA GLN A 223 -30.84 11.06 17.32
C GLN A 223 -29.90 11.00 16.12
N ILE A 224 -30.48 11.16 14.93
CA ILE A 224 -29.74 11.28 13.68
C ILE A 224 -29.20 12.72 13.68
N ASP A 225 -27.89 12.85 13.85
CA ASP A 225 -27.21 14.13 13.73
C ASP A 225 -26.93 14.37 12.24
N GLU A 226 -27.76 15.20 11.60
CA GLU A 226 -27.59 15.66 10.21
C GLU A 226 -26.47 16.71 10.11
N THR A 227 -25.26 16.34 10.53
CA THR A 227 -24.06 17.13 10.22
C THR A 227 -23.66 16.81 8.79
N VAL A 228 -23.70 17.85 7.95
CA VAL A 228 -23.32 17.87 6.53
C VAL A 228 -22.07 17.01 6.31
N GLU A 229 -22.21 15.89 5.61
CA GLU A 229 -21.07 15.07 5.18
C GLU A 229 -20.09 15.98 4.43
N GLU A 230 -18.88 16.19 4.98
CA GLU A 230 -17.77 16.76 4.21
C GLU A 230 -17.65 15.97 2.90
N ASP A 231 -17.58 16.65 1.76
CA ASP A 231 -17.53 16.05 0.41
C ASP A 231 -16.46 14.94 0.32
N TYR A 232 -16.86 13.69 0.60
CA TYR A 232 -16.01 12.52 0.45
C TYR A 232 -15.86 12.24 -1.03
N THR A 233 -14.67 12.50 -1.58
CA THR A 233 -14.33 12.04 -2.93
C THR A 233 -13.68 10.66 -2.84
N PRO A 234 -14.35 9.59 -3.29
CA PRO A 234 -13.80 8.23 -3.18
C PRO A 234 -12.56 8.06 -4.05
N ILE A 235 -11.74 7.06 -3.70
CA ILE A 235 -10.69 6.54 -4.56
C ILE A 235 -11.37 5.81 -5.73
N CYS A 236 -10.92 6.07 -6.96
CA CYS A 236 -11.55 5.53 -8.16
C CYS A 236 -11.04 4.12 -8.50
N TYR A 237 -11.18 3.19 -7.56
CA TYR A 237 -10.88 1.78 -7.79
C TYR A 237 -11.74 1.18 -8.91
N SER A 238 -11.18 0.18 -9.60
CA SER A 238 -11.92 -0.64 -10.55
C SER A 238 -12.96 -1.48 -9.82
N ASP A 239 -14.15 -1.59 -10.44
CA ASP A 239 -15.17 -2.52 -9.97
C ASP A 239 -14.68 -3.96 -10.14
N ILE A 240 -14.65 -4.70 -9.04
CA ILE A 240 -14.31 -6.13 -9.04
C ILE A 240 -15.61 -6.91 -9.27
N PRO A 241 -15.78 -7.57 -10.43
CA PRO A 241 -17.02 -8.27 -10.75
C PRO A 241 -17.26 -9.44 -9.80
N VAL A 242 -18.49 -9.53 -9.28
CA VAL A 242 -18.93 -10.66 -8.45
C VAL A 242 -19.09 -11.93 -9.28
N SER A 243 -19.41 -11.80 -10.58
CA SER A 243 -19.56 -12.91 -11.51
C SER A 243 -19.08 -12.53 -12.91
N ASP A 244 -18.69 -13.55 -13.68
CA ASP A 244 -18.29 -13.44 -15.07
C ASP A 244 -19.46 -12.93 -15.93
N SER A 245 -19.27 -11.79 -16.60
CA SER A 245 -20.28 -11.21 -17.48
C SER A 245 -20.73 -12.14 -18.61
N ARG A 246 -19.90 -13.12 -19.00
CA ARG A 246 -20.25 -14.18 -19.97
C ARG A 246 -21.40 -15.05 -19.47
N ILE A 247 -21.61 -15.15 -18.15
CA ILE A 247 -22.71 -15.93 -17.56
C ILE A 247 -24.07 -15.42 -18.02
N ASN A 248 -24.20 -14.12 -18.29
CA ASN A 248 -25.43 -13.48 -18.77
C ASN A 248 -25.79 -13.89 -20.21
N ARG A 249 -24.87 -14.54 -20.94
CA ARG A 249 -25.13 -15.08 -22.29
C ARG A 249 -25.86 -16.42 -22.24
N PHE A 250 -25.87 -17.08 -21.10
CA PHE A 250 -26.54 -18.36 -20.91
C PHE A 250 -27.98 -18.12 -20.48
N LYS A 251 -28.90 -18.90 -21.05
CA LYS A 251 -30.33 -18.83 -20.70
C LYS A 251 -30.62 -19.40 -19.30
N GLU A 252 -29.78 -20.35 -18.86
CA GLU A 252 -29.85 -20.99 -17.56
C GLU A 252 -28.43 -21.05 -16.98
N ILE A 253 -28.32 -20.73 -15.69
CA ILE A 253 -27.06 -20.75 -14.94
C ILE A 253 -27.07 -22.04 -14.11
N THR A 254 -26.13 -22.95 -14.38
CA THR A 254 -26.06 -24.20 -13.63
C THR A 254 -25.16 -24.07 -12.39
N PRO A 255 -25.39 -24.86 -11.32
CA PRO A 255 -24.52 -24.89 -10.15
C PRO A 255 -23.05 -25.21 -10.48
N GLU A 256 -22.81 -26.04 -11.50
CA GLU A 256 -21.47 -26.41 -11.96
C GLU A 256 -20.75 -25.20 -12.57
N MET A 257 -21.46 -24.35 -13.32
CA MET A 257 -20.90 -23.12 -13.88
C MET A 257 -20.53 -22.11 -12.78
N LEU A 258 -21.42 -21.93 -11.80
CA LEU A 258 -21.16 -21.06 -10.65
C LEU A 258 -19.95 -21.56 -9.84
N THR A 259 -19.86 -22.87 -9.62
CA THR A 259 -18.75 -23.48 -8.90
C THR A 259 -17.44 -23.29 -9.66
N SER A 260 -17.42 -23.53 -10.98
CA SER A 260 -16.26 -23.31 -11.83
C SER A 260 -15.74 -21.87 -11.75
N MET A 261 -16.64 -20.88 -11.80
CA MET A 261 -16.28 -19.47 -11.66
C MET A 261 -15.80 -19.11 -10.24
N HIS A 262 -16.32 -19.77 -9.21
CA HIS A 262 -15.83 -19.57 -7.85
C HIS A 262 -14.41 -20.12 -7.65
N MET A 263 -14.08 -21.23 -8.32
CA MET A 263 -12.78 -21.89 -8.24
C MET A 263 -11.70 -21.18 -9.05
N ASP A 264 -12.03 -20.65 -10.24
CA ASP A 264 -11.09 -19.92 -11.10
C ASP A 264 -11.53 -18.45 -11.31
N THR A 265 -10.84 -17.54 -10.64
CA THR A 265 -11.09 -16.09 -10.71
C THR A 265 -10.38 -15.41 -11.87
N SER A 266 -9.86 -16.15 -12.86
CA SER A 266 -9.22 -15.58 -14.05
C SER A 266 -10.11 -14.56 -14.78
N TYR A 267 -11.43 -14.81 -14.81
CA TYR A 267 -12.39 -13.87 -15.43
C TYR A 267 -12.44 -12.51 -14.71
N VAL A 268 -12.15 -12.46 -13.41
CA VAL A 268 -12.11 -11.22 -12.62
C VAL A 268 -10.95 -10.37 -13.12
N LEU A 269 -9.76 -10.98 -13.24
CA LEU A 269 -8.57 -10.30 -13.75
C LEU A 269 -8.78 -9.83 -15.20
N ASP A 270 -9.39 -10.66 -16.04
CA ASP A 270 -9.75 -10.29 -17.41
C ASP A 270 -10.63 -9.04 -17.42
N SER A 271 -11.74 -9.06 -16.68
CA SER A 271 -12.70 -7.95 -16.61
C SER A 271 -12.08 -6.67 -16.09
N VAL A 272 -11.25 -6.74 -15.04
CA VAL A 272 -10.57 -5.54 -14.50
C VAL A 272 -9.52 -5.04 -15.49
N SER A 273 -8.80 -5.93 -16.17
CA SER A 273 -7.81 -5.56 -17.19
C SER A 273 -8.46 -4.86 -18.41
N GLU A 274 -9.70 -5.20 -18.76
CA GLU A 274 -10.45 -4.54 -19.83
C GLU A 274 -10.73 -3.06 -19.54
N ASN A 275 -10.79 -2.64 -18.27
CA ASN A 275 -10.94 -1.23 -17.91
C ASN A 275 -9.71 -0.40 -18.35
N TYR A 276 -8.59 -1.07 -18.62
CA TYR A 276 -7.35 -0.49 -19.10
C TYR A 276 -7.15 -0.68 -20.61
N GLU A 277 -8.15 -1.20 -21.32
CA GLU A 277 -8.20 -1.19 -22.78
C GLU A 277 -8.76 0.15 -23.28
N GLY A 278 -8.01 0.80 -24.19
CA GLY A 278 -8.11 2.24 -24.47
C GLY A 278 -9.36 2.77 -25.17
N ASN A 279 -10.53 2.17 -24.99
CA ASN A 279 -11.75 2.48 -25.76
C ASN A 279 -13.03 2.73 -24.94
N LYS A 280 -13.07 2.45 -23.62
CA LYS A 280 -14.33 2.58 -22.85
C LYS A 280 -14.59 4.01 -22.34
N ASP A 281 -13.57 4.69 -21.78
CA ASP A 281 -13.76 5.98 -21.08
C ASP A 281 -12.91 7.14 -21.64
N GLY A 282 -12.31 6.98 -22.82
CA GLY A 282 -11.39 7.97 -23.41
C GLY A 282 -10.02 8.08 -22.70
N PHE A 283 -9.86 7.43 -21.55
CA PHE A 283 -8.58 7.28 -20.85
C PHE A 283 -7.77 6.14 -21.48
N LYS A 284 -6.62 6.49 -22.09
CA LYS A 284 -5.75 5.53 -22.79
C LYS A 284 -4.46 5.32 -22.02
N VAL A 285 -4.23 4.07 -21.64
CA VAL A 285 -2.99 3.65 -20.96
C VAL A 285 -2.05 2.90 -21.91
N ASN A 286 -0.76 3.25 -21.90
CA ASN A 286 0.23 2.73 -22.85
C ASN A 286 1.52 2.23 -22.21
N GLU A 287 1.79 2.57 -20.95
CA GLU A 287 3.03 2.21 -20.27
C GLU A 287 3.26 0.70 -20.20
N PHE A 288 2.24 -0.07 -19.79
CA PHE A 288 2.30 -1.52 -19.84
C PHE A 288 1.56 -2.06 -21.06
N LYS A 289 2.26 -2.88 -21.84
CA LYS A 289 1.66 -3.67 -22.92
C LYS A 289 0.71 -4.73 -22.34
N ASN A 290 1.15 -5.39 -21.28
CA ASN A 290 0.41 -6.41 -20.56
C ASN A 290 -0.55 -5.74 -19.55
N LYS A 291 -1.86 -5.77 -19.82
CA LYS A 291 -2.84 -4.98 -19.04
C LYS A 291 -3.05 -5.48 -17.61
N TYR A 292 -2.72 -6.74 -17.33
CA TYR A 292 -2.72 -7.26 -15.97
C TYR A 292 -1.70 -6.54 -15.06
N MET A 293 -0.69 -5.87 -15.61
CA MET A 293 0.24 -5.04 -14.83
C MET A 293 -0.45 -3.83 -14.18
N TYR A 294 -1.48 -3.26 -14.81
CA TYR A 294 -2.26 -2.19 -14.19
C TYR A 294 -3.11 -2.72 -13.03
N VAL A 295 -3.65 -3.94 -13.17
CA VAL A 295 -4.39 -4.63 -12.09
C VAL A 295 -3.45 -4.93 -10.91
N LEU A 296 -2.21 -5.38 -11.20
CA LEU A 296 -1.20 -5.59 -10.18
C LEU A 296 -0.73 -4.28 -9.53
N GLY A 297 -0.66 -3.19 -10.31
CA GLY A 297 -0.42 -1.85 -9.78
C GLY A 297 -1.54 -1.38 -8.86
N GLU A 298 -2.79 -1.72 -9.15
CA GLU A 298 -3.95 -1.40 -8.30
C GLU A 298 -3.91 -2.19 -6.96
N LEU A 299 -3.43 -3.44 -7.01
CA LEU A 299 -3.12 -4.22 -5.80
C LEU A 299 -2.03 -3.55 -4.96
N GLN A 300 -0.92 -3.10 -5.57
CA GLN A 300 0.14 -2.36 -4.86
C GLN A 300 -0.36 -1.03 -4.30
N TYR A 301 -1.13 -0.28 -5.09
CA TYR A 301 -1.68 1.02 -4.71
C TYR A 301 -2.57 0.90 -3.47
N SER A 302 -3.50 -0.06 -3.47
CA SER A 302 -4.38 -0.33 -2.33
C SER A 302 -3.62 -0.82 -1.10
N PHE A 303 -2.56 -1.63 -1.27
CA PHE A 303 -1.67 -2.03 -0.20
C PHE A 303 -0.95 -0.83 0.46
N ILE A 304 -0.35 0.06 -0.33
CA ILE A 304 0.36 1.25 0.17
C ILE A 304 -0.59 2.20 0.91
N LEU A 305 -1.80 2.41 0.40
CA LEU A 305 -2.77 3.28 1.04
C LEU A 305 -3.31 2.70 2.36
N PHE A 306 -3.46 1.38 2.43
CA PHE A 306 -3.73 0.74 3.71
C PHE A 306 -2.54 0.92 4.67
N LEU A 307 -1.32 0.64 4.22
CA LEU A 307 -0.11 0.69 5.05
C LEU A 307 0.20 2.10 5.59
N LEU A 308 0.12 3.12 4.75
CA LEU A 308 0.54 4.48 5.10
C LEU A 308 -0.60 5.39 5.57
N CYS A 309 -1.84 5.13 5.16
CA CYS A 309 -3.00 5.96 5.49
C CYS A 309 -4.09 5.21 6.27
N PHE A 310 -3.92 3.92 6.59
CA PHE A 310 -4.94 3.11 7.26
C PHE A 310 -6.30 3.19 6.55
N ASN A 311 -6.30 3.32 5.23
CA ASN A 311 -7.53 3.44 4.46
C ASN A 311 -8.22 2.06 4.34
N PHE A 312 -9.36 1.89 5.03
CA PHE A 312 -10.04 0.60 5.09
C PHE A 312 -10.67 0.16 3.76
N GLU A 313 -11.18 1.10 2.96
CA GLU A 313 -11.65 0.82 1.60
C GLU A 313 -10.54 0.17 0.77
N SER A 314 -9.32 0.71 0.87
CA SER A 314 -8.12 0.17 0.23
C SER A 314 -7.75 -1.22 0.75
N LEU A 315 -7.88 -1.50 2.05
CA LEU A 315 -7.69 -2.85 2.58
C LEU A 315 -8.69 -3.85 1.98
N GLN A 316 -9.96 -3.48 1.90
CA GLN A 316 -10.99 -4.36 1.33
C GLN A 316 -10.76 -4.61 -0.16
N HIS A 317 -10.37 -3.57 -0.89
CA HIS A 317 -9.99 -3.68 -2.29
C HIS A 317 -8.77 -4.59 -2.47
N TYR A 318 -7.73 -4.40 -1.65
CA TYR A 318 -6.54 -5.25 -1.60
C TYR A 318 -6.90 -6.73 -1.37
N LYS A 319 -7.72 -7.03 -0.36
CA LYS A 319 -8.17 -8.40 -0.05
C LYS A 319 -8.86 -9.06 -1.25
N LYS A 320 -9.76 -8.32 -1.92
CA LYS A 320 -10.50 -8.83 -3.10
C LYS A 320 -9.57 -9.10 -4.29
N LEU A 321 -8.65 -8.18 -4.61
CA LEU A 321 -7.68 -8.38 -5.69
C LEU A 321 -6.69 -9.49 -5.36
N LEU A 322 -6.20 -9.58 -4.12
CA LEU A 322 -5.29 -10.63 -3.68
C LEU A 322 -5.92 -12.01 -3.88
N ARG A 323 -7.17 -12.18 -3.43
CA ARG A 323 -7.94 -13.41 -3.66
C ARG A 323 -8.10 -13.69 -5.16
N ALA A 324 -8.43 -12.68 -5.96
CA ALA A 324 -8.60 -12.81 -7.40
C ALA A 324 -7.30 -13.23 -8.12
N PHE A 325 -6.14 -12.73 -7.70
CA PHE A 325 -4.85 -13.18 -8.22
C PHE A 325 -4.56 -14.62 -7.80
N CYS A 326 -4.76 -14.95 -6.53
CA CYS A 326 -4.37 -16.24 -5.98
C CYS A 326 -5.30 -17.41 -6.36
N ASN A 327 -6.43 -17.13 -7.00
CA ASN A 327 -7.36 -18.15 -7.53
C ASN A 327 -7.47 -18.09 -9.08
N ALA A 328 -6.62 -17.32 -9.77
CA ALA A 328 -6.69 -17.16 -11.22
C ALA A 328 -5.78 -18.15 -11.97
N GLU A 329 -6.05 -19.45 -11.84
CA GLU A 329 -5.24 -20.54 -12.41
C GLU A 329 -5.02 -20.35 -13.92
N SER A 330 -6.09 -20.18 -14.69
CA SER A 330 -6.00 -20.04 -16.15
C SER A 330 -5.14 -18.85 -16.59
N THR A 331 -5.18 -17.73 -15.87
CA THR A 331 -4.39 -16.53 -16.17
C THR A 331 -2.93 -16.69 -15.73
N ILE A 332 -2.68 -17.29 -14.56
CA ILE A 332 -1.34 -17.57 -14.03
C ILE A 332 -0.56 -18.46 -15.00
N ILE A 333 -1.15 -19.56 -15.47
CA ILE A 333 -0.49 -20.50 -16.39
C ILE A 333 -0.08 -19.82 -17.70
N LYS A 334 -0.90 -18.88 -18.19
CA LYS A 334 -0.70 -18.25 -19.52
C LYS A 334 0.25 -17.06 -19.51
N ASN A 335 0.48 -16.41 -18.37
CA ASN A 335 1.11 -15.09 -18.33
C ASN A 335 2.38 -15.06 -17.46
N GLN A 336 3.51 -15.43 -18.06
CA GLN A 336 4.80 -15.53 -17.37
C GLN A 336 5.26 -14.22 -16.72
N GLU A 337 5.10 -13.10 -17.43
CA GLU A 337 5.48 -11.77 -16.92
C GLU A 337 4.68 -11.41 -15.67
N LEU A 338 3.36 -11.68 -15.69
CA LEU A 338 2.48 -11.46 -14.55
C LEU A 338 2.89 -12.29 -13.34
N VAL A 339 3.16 -13.59 -13.53
CA VAL A 339 3.49 -14.49 -12.42
C VAL A 339 4.78 -14.07 -11.74
N LEU A 340 5.84 -13.79 -12.50
CA LEU A 340 7.12 -13.35 -11.93
C LEU A 340 6.97 -12.04 -11.14
N ARG A 341 6.19 -11.09 -11.68
CA ARG A 341 5.94 -9.81 -11.01
C ARG A 341 5.07 -9.97 -9.76
N LEU A 342 4.00 -10.77 -9.85
CA LEU A 342 3.10 -11.06 -8.74
C LEU A 342 3.84 -11.70 -7.57
N LEU A 343 4.65 -12.73 -7.81
CA LEU A 343 5.41 -13.41 -6.75
C LEU A 343 6.40 -12.47 -6.06
N LYS A 344 7.07 -11.59 -6.83
CA LYS A 344 7.92 -10.55 -6.28
C LYS A 344 7.13 -9.56 -5.42
N THR A 345 5.96 -9.10 -5.89
CA THR A 345 5.07 -8.21 -5.13
C THR A 345 4.62 -8.85 -3.83
N LEU A 346 4.13 -10.09 -3.87
CA LEU A 346 3.66 -10.82 -2.69
C LEU A 346 4.77 -11.05 -1.68
N LYS A 347 6.00 -11.34 -2.13
CA LYS A 347 7.16 -11.47 -1.24
C LYS A 347 7.35 -10.22 -0.39
N TYR A 348 7.37 -9.04 -1.02
CA TYR A 348 7.55 -7.79 -0.27
C TYR A 348 6.33 -7.44 0.58
N HIS A 349 5.11 -7.72 0.09
CA HIS A 349 3.91 -7.52 0.89
C HIS A 349 3.96 -8.36 2.17
N VAL A 350 4.37 -9.63 2.09
CA VAL A 350 4.56 -10.52 3.26
C VAL A 350 5.64 -10.01 4.21
N GLU A 351 6.77 -9.53 3.68
CA GLU A 351 7.86 -8.98 4.52
C GLU A 351 7.38 -7.76 5.32
N ILE A 352 6.59 -6.89 4.68
CA ILE A 352 6.09 -5.64 5.25
C ILE A 352 4.84 -5.85 6.12
N TRP A 353 4.02 -6.87 5.83
CA TRP A 353 2.77 -7.14 6.53
C TRP A 353 3.01 -7.27 8.04
N ASP A 354 2.10 -6.74 8.85
CA ASP A 354 2.23 -6.80 10.30
C ASP A 354 1.53 -8.06 10.85
N GLU A 355 2.31 -8.95 11.46
CA GLU A 355 1.85 -10.23 12.03
C GLU A 355 0.88 -10.03 13.21
N GLU A 356 1.00 -8.93 13.95
CA GLU A 356 0.13 -8.64 15.10
C GLU A 356 -1.33 -8.45 14.67
N HIS A 357 -1.57 -8.13 13.39
CA HIS A 357 -2.91 -7.99 12.81
C HIS A 357 -3.46 -9.28 12.17
N ASP A 358 -2.63 -10.29 11.88
CA ASP A 358 -3.04 -11.46 11.09
C ASP A 358 -3.07 -12.78 11.89
N VAL A 359 -2.20 -12.96 12.88
CA VAL A 359 -2.09 -14.27 13.59
C VAL A 359 -3.30 -14.55 14.51
N TYR A 360 -4.22 -13.59 14.69
CA TYR A 360 -5.36 -13.72 15.61
C TYR A 360 -6.73 -13.38 15.01
N GLN A 361 -6.86 -13.26 13.68
CA GLN A 361 -8.17 -13.20 13.03
C GLN A 361 -8.61 -14.60 12.59
N LYS A 362 -9.89 -14.92 12.83
CA LYS A 362 -10.50 -16.20 12.44
C LYS A 362 -10.53 -16.40 10.91
N ASP A 363 -10.28 -15.32 10.15
CA ASP A 363 -10.21 -15.28 8.69
C ASP A 363 -8.79 -14.87 8.25
N ASP A 364 -7.85 -15.82 8.32
CA ASP A 364 -6.47 -15.66 7.82
C ASP A 364 -6.46 -15.59 6.28
N PHE A 365 -6.92 -14.46 5.76
CA PHE A 365 -7.13 -14.26 4.33
C PHE A 365 -5.81 -14.29 3.55
N LEU A 366 -4.70 -13.87 4.17
CA LEU A 366 -3.39 -13.86 3.54
C LEU A 366 -2.89 -15.29 3.36
N THR A 367 -2.90 -16.09 4.43
CA THR A 367 -2.52 -17.50 4.36
C THR A 367 -3.45 -18.29 3.45
N HIS A 368 -4.77 -18.05 3.51
CA HIS A 368 -5.72 -18.70 2.60
C HIS A 368 -5.42 -18.37 1.14
N SER A 369 -5.21 -17.09 0.82
CA SER A 369 -4.88 -16.67 -0.56
C SER A 369 -3.55 -17.27 -1.01
N LEU A 370 -2.49 -17.18 -0.20
CA LEU A 370 -1.19 -17.74 -0.56
C LEU A 370 -1.22 -19.28 -0.66
N GLY A 371 -2.07 -19.95 0.13
CA GLY A 371 -2.37 -21.37 0.01
C GLY A 371 -2.98 -21.72 -1.35
N SER A 372 -4.02 -21.01 -1.79
CA SER A 372 -4.61 -21.21 -3.13
C SER A 372 -3.59 -20.98 -4.26
N LEU A 373 -2.75 -19.94 -4.15
CA LEU A 373 -1.70 -19.70 -5.13
C LEU A 373 -0.67 -20.84 -5.15
N ARG A 374 -0.33 -21.36 -3.97
CA ARG A 374 0.59 -22.49 -3.81
C ARG A 374 0.04 -23.75 -4.45
N GLU A 375 -1.24 -24.08 -4.25
CA GLU A 375 -1.92 -25.20 -4.92
C GLU A 375 -1.80 -25.07 -6.45
N ILE A 376 -2.12 -23.91 -7.02
CA ILE A 376 -1.98 -23.65 -8.47
C ILE A 376 -0.55 -23.91 -8.95
N ILE A 377 0.47 -23.44 -8.21
CA ILE A 377 1.89 -23.60 -8.59
C ILE A 377 2.33 -25.06 -8.54
N VAL A 378 1.91 -25.80 -7.50
CA VAL A 378 2.27 -27.22 -7.31
C VAL A 378 1.58 -28.10 -8.35
N ASP A 379 0.28 -27.90 -8.59
CA ASP A 379 -0.50 -28.70 -9.54
C ASP A 379 -0.04 -28.49 -10.98
N ASN A 380 0.51 -27.32 -11.28
CA ASN A 380 1.00 -26.93 -12.61
C ASN A 380 2.54 -26.80 -12.68
N GLU A 381 3.29 -27.57 -11.88
CA GLU A 381 4.76 -27.44 -11.72
C GLU A 381 5.52 -27.42 -13.06
N LYS A 382 5.07 -28.19 -14.06
CA LYS A 382 5.72 -28.26 -15.37
C LYS A 382 5.56 -26.97 -16.17
N ASP A 383 4.37 -26.38 -16.16
CA ASP A 383 4.08 -25.14 -16.90
C ASP A 383 4.63 -23.92 -16.17
N LEU A 384 4.81 -24.01 -14.85
CA LEU A 384 5.28 -22.93 -13.96
C LEU A 384 6.72 -23.10 -13.49
N GLU A 385 7.52 -23.99 -14.10
CA GLU A 385 8.91 -24.23 -13.71
C GLU A 385 9.76 -22.94 -13.72
N TYR A 386 9.45 -22.01 -14.63
CA TYR A 386 10.16 -20.74 -14.80
C TYR A 386 10.08 -19.81 -13.59
N CYS A 387 9.05 -19.91 -12.74
CA CYS A 387 8.86 -19.04 -11.57
C CYS A 387 9.27 -19.69 -10.24
N ARG A 388 9.87 -20.89 -10.29
CA ARG A 388 10.26 -21.67 -9.11
C ARG A 388 11.17 -20.90 -8.16
N ASN A 389 12.07 -20.07 -8.69
CA ASN A 389 13.00 -19.30 -7.87
C ASN A 389 12.28 -18.16 -7.12
N GLU A 390 11.40 -17.44 -7.80
CA GLU A 390 10.59 -16.37 -7.24
C GLU A 390 9.63 -16.91 -6.18
N TYR A 391 9.01 -18.06 -6.44
CA TYR A 391 8.15 -18.75 -5.48
C TYR A 391 8.93 -19.18 -4.22
N LYS A 392 10.14 -19.73 -4.37
CA LYS A 392 11.00 -20.06 -3.22
C LYS A 392 11.38 -18.85 -2.39
N GLN A 393 11.57 -17.68 -3.01
CA GLN A 393 11.84 -16.44 -2.27
C GLN A 393 10.61 -16.01 -1.47
N LEU A 394 9.42 -16.06 -2.07
CA LEU A 394 8.16 -15.80 -1.36
C LEU A 394 7.97 -16.75 -0.17
N ASP A 395 8.14 -18.07 -0.37
CA ASP A 395 8.04 -19.06 0.71
C ASP A 395 9.09 -18.83 1.81
N SER A 396 10.32 -18.48 1.44
CA SER A 396 11.37 -18.16 2.43
C SER A 396 11.00 -16.93 3.27
N SER A 397 10.46 -15.88 2.66
CA SER A 397 10.00 -14.69 3.37
C SER A 397 8.79 -14.99 4.25
N PHE A 398 7.84 -15.79 3.76
CA PHE A 398 6.69 -16.25 4.54
C PHE A 398 7.13 -17.09 5.76
N LYS A 399 8.05 -18.03 5.57
CA LYS A 399 8.62 -18.85 6.65
C LYS A 399 9.41 -18.04 7.66
N LEU A 400 10.17 -17.04 7.22
CA LEU A 400 10.90 -16.14 8.12
C LEU A 400 9.92 -15.35 8.99
N LYS A 401 8.81 -14.91 8.40
CA LYS A 401 7.75 -14.12 9.02
C LYS A 401 6.94 -14.98 10.01
N PHE A 402 6.21 -15.96 9.49
CA PHE A 402 5.22 -16.72 10.26
C PHE A 402 5.77 -17.99 10.92
N GLY A 403 7.04 -18.36 10.67
CA GLY A 403 7.67 -19.56 11.23
C GLY A 403 7.25 -20.89 10.60
N ILE A 404 6.33 -20.86 9.63
CA ILE A 404 5.79 -22.01 8.89
C ILE A 404 6.00 -21.80 7.38
N SER A 405 6.25 -22.88 6.63
CA SER A 405 6.35 -22.79 5.16
C SER A 405 4.96 -22.78 4.54
N LEU A 406 4.84 -22.19 3.35
CA LEU A 406 3.64 -22.29 2.52
C LEU A 406 3.29 -23.75 2.20
N ASP A 407 4.30 -24.63 2.11
CA ASP A 407 4.09 -26.07 1.91
C ASP A 407 3.46 -26.77 3.11
N ASP A 408 3.58 -26.20 4.31
CA ASP A 408 3.07 -26.77 5.55
C ASP A 408 1.63 -26.32 5.86
N LEU A 409 1.05 -25.40 5.06
CA LEU A 409 -0.28 -24.82 5.30
C LEU A 409 -1.40 -25.85 5.23
N ASP A 410 -1.28 -26.84 4.34
CA ASP A 410 -2.26 -27.91 4.16
C ASP A 410 -2.41 -28.76 5.45
N VAL A 411 -1.35 -28.86 6.25
CA VAL A 411 -1.35 -29.60 7.52
C VAL A 411 -2.12 -28.82 8.60
N ILE A 412 -2.10 -27.49 8.56
CA ILE A 412 -2.74 -26.64 9.56
C ILE A 412 -4.24 -26.55 9.29
N ASN A 413 -4.65 -26.34 8.04
CA ASN A 413 -6.07 -26.24 7.68
C ASN A 413 -6.87 -27.53 7.91
N ASN A 414 -6.22 -28.70 7.83
CA ASN A 414 -6.85 -29.99 8.11
C ASN A 414 -7.00 -30.31 9.61
N ASN A 415 -6.35 -29.56 10.50
CA ASN A 415 -6.43 -29.79 11.96
C ASN A 415 -7.53 -28.98 12.67
N TYR A 416 -8.30 -28.18 11.93
CA TYR A 416 -9.40 -27.35 12.46
C TYR A 416 -10.80 -27.77 11.98
N VAL A 417 -10.95 -28.99 11.43
CA VAL A 417 -12.27 -29.57 11.04
C VAL A 417 -12.96 -30.24 12.22
#